data_AF-A0A7G6WVT5-F1
#
_entry.id   AF-A0A7G6WVT5-F1
#
_cell.length_a   1.000
_cell.length_b   1.000
_cell.length_c   1.000
_cell.angle_alpha   90.00
_cell.angle_beta   90.00
_cell.angle_gamma   90.00
#
_symmetry.space_group_name_H-M   'P 1'
#
loop_
_entity.id
_entity.type
_entity.pdbx_description
1 polymer ?
#
loop_
_entity_poly.entity_id
_entity_poly.type
_entity_poly.pdbx_seq_one_letter_code
_entity_poly.pdbx_strand_id
1 'polypeptide(L)'
;MAGRPGRGACGRRLQQRPALSAMRTDRLIICLAIAAFGILVLAAITGHERRRRDPMRFYSWPEKQLLIRQANGRCEHKPPFWRRCPAQGTQADHVVPWSRGGPTELWNGQLLCHRHNKRKSNRVPGPLYRWRLQRRRAKY
;
A
#
# COMPACT_ATOMS: atom_id res chain seq x y z
N MET A 1 -57.49 -47.21 -60.51
CA MET A 1 -57.92 -45.95 -59.87
C MET A 1 -56.98 -45.64 -58.72
N ALA A 2 -56.67 -44.35 -58.57
CA ALA A 2 -55.61 -43.78 -57.76
C ALA A 2 -55.84 -43.86 -56.24
N GLY A 3 -54.76 -43.85 -55.45
CA GLY A 3 -54.89 -43.71 -53.99
C GLY A 3 -53.58 -43.66 -53.17
N ARG A 4 -52.66 -42.74 -53.52
CA ARG A 4 -51.70 -41.95 -52.70
C ARG A 4 -50.93 -42.53 -51.46
N PRO A 5 -49.65 -42.13 -51.27
CA PRO A 5 -48.82 -42.51 -50.12
C PRO A 5 -49.06 -41.64 -48.87
N GLY A 6 -49.11 -42.27 -47.70
CA GLY A 6 -49.15 -41.63 -46.38
C GLY A 6 -47.78 -41.12 -45.96
N ARG A 7 -47.71 -39.82 -45.68
CA ARG A 7 -46.52 -38.99 -45.47
C ARG A 7 -45.90 -39.18 -44.08
N GLY A 8 -44.59 -39.01 -44.03
CA GLY A 8 -43.79 -39.10 -42.80
C GLY A 8 -44.13 -38.06 -41.73
N ALA A 9 -43.96 -38.47 -40.47
CA ALA A 9 -43.88 -37.57 -39.34
C ALA A 9 -42.41 -37.17 -39.11
N CYS A 10 -41.98 -36.14 -39.83
CA CYS A 10 -40.83 -35.33 -39.46
C CYS A 10 -41.20 -34.53 -38.20
N GLY A 11 -40.98 -35.12 -37.03
CA GLY A 11 -41.06 -34.44 -35.73
C GLY A 11 -39.87 -33.50 -35.58
N ARG A 12 -40.06 -32.23 -35.94
CA ARG A 12 -39.09 -31.15 -35.81
C ARG A 12 -38.46 -31.14 -34.41
N ARG A 13 -37.15 -31.36 -34.37
CA ARG A 13 -36.28 -30.91 -33.28
C ARG A 13 -36.56 -29.42 -33.07
N LEU A 14 -37.23 -29.07 -31.97
CA LEU A 14 -37.30 -27.70 -31.47
C LEU A 14 -35.87 -27.28 -31.12
N GLN A 15 -35.18 -26.70 -32.10
CA GLN A 15 -33.94 -25.98 -31.87
C GLN A 15 -34.30 -24.76 -31.03
N GLN A 16 -34.07 -24.87 -29.73
CA GLN A 16 -34.04 -23.72 -28.82
C GLN A 16 -32.95 -22.77 -29.33
N ARG A 17 -33.36 -21.65 -29.92
CA ARG A 17 -32.47 -20.52 -30.18
C ARG A 17 -32.27 -19.81 -28.85
N PRO A 18 -31.08 -19.85 -28.20
CA PRO A 18 -30.86 -18.97 -27.07
C PRO A 18 -30.99 -17.53 -27.56
N ALA A 19 -31.78 -16.73 -26.84
CA ALA A 19 -32.14 -15.39 -27.21
C ALA A 19 -30.89 -14.53 -27.41
N LEU A 20 -30.73 -13.99 -28.62
CA LEU A 20 -29.66 -13.04 -28.99
C LEU A 20 -29.53 -11.86 -28.01
N SER A 21 -30.61 -11.54 -27.30
CA SER A 21 -30.65 -10.53 -26.23
C SER A 21 -29.84 -10.93 -24.99
N ALA A 22 -29.83 -12.20 -24.59
CA ALA A 22 -29.07 -12.68 -23.42
C ALA A 22 -27.55 -12.59 -23.66
N MET A 23 -27.10 -13.01 -24.85
CA MET A 23 -25.68 -12.87 -25.23
C MET A 23 -25.23 -11.41 -25.35
N ARG A 24 -26.15 -10.49 -25.67
CA ARG A 24 -25.88 -9.06 -25.75
C ARG A 24 -25.80 -8.42 -24.36
N THR A 25 -26.65 -8.84 -23.41
CA THR A 25 -26.56 -8.40 -22.01
C THR A 25 -25.29 -8.91 -21.34
N ASP A 26 -24.87 -10.14 -21.61
CA ASP A 26 -23.64 -10.72 -21.05
C ASP A 26 -22.40 -9.94 -21.48
N ARG A 27 -22.31 -9.58 -22.76
CA ARG A 27 -21.20 -8.78 -23.30
C ARG A 27 -21.18 -7.37 -22.70
N LEU A 28 -22.34 -6.74 -22.51
CA LEU A 28 -22.41 -5.42 -21.89
C LEU A 28 -21.97 -5.47 -20.42
N ILE A 29 -22.41 -6.48 -19.66
CA ILE A 29 -21.99 -6.67 -18.27
C ILE A 29 -20.49 -6.90 -18.17
N ILE A 30 -19.92 -7.75 -19.03
CA ILE A 30 -18.47 -8.00 -19.08
C ILE A 30 -17.69 -6.72 -19.41
N CYS A 31 -18.12 -5.94 -20.41
CA CYS A 31 -17.47 -4.68 -20.76
C CYS A 31 -17.53 -3.66 -19.62
N LEU A 32 -18.66 -3.53 -18.93
CA LEU A 32 -18.81 -2.64 -17.78
C LEU A 32 -17.93 -3.08 -16.60
N ALA A 33 -17.82 -4.39 -16.35
CA ALA A 33 -16.95 -4.92 -15.30
C ALA A 33 -15.47 -4.65 -15.60
N ILE A 34 -15.02 -4.85 -16.84
CA ILE A 34 -13.65 -4.54 -17.27
C ILE A 34 -13.37 -3.05 -17.15
N ALA A 35 -14.30 -2.19 -17.59
CA ALA A 35 -14.16 -0.74 -17.47
C ALA A 35 -14.08 -0.30 -16.01
N ALA A 36 -14.96 -0.83 -15.15
CA ALA A 36 -14.95 -0.53 -13.71
C ALA A 36 -13.64 -0.99 -13.05
N PHE A 37 -13.14 -2.18 -13.37
CA PHE A 37 -11.86 -2.67 -12.87
C PHE A 37 -10.69 -1.80 -13.37
N GLY A 38 -10.68 -1.42 -14.65
CA GLY A 38 -9.69 -0.50 -15.20
C GLY A 38 -9.70 0.86 -14.50
N ILE A 39 -10.88 1.43 -14.23
CA ILE A 39 -11.03 2.68 -13.47
C ILE A 39 -10.51 2.51 -12.05
N LEU A 40 -10.82 1.41 -11.36
CA LEU A 40 -10.31 1.13 -10.01
C LEU A 40 -8.78 0.99 -9.97
N VAL A 41 -8.21 0.30 -10.96
CA VAL A 41 -6.75 0.15 -11.10
C VAL A 41 -6.09 1.51 -11.39
N LEU A 42 -6.65 2.30 -12.31
CA LEU A 42 -6.15 3.64 -12.60
C LEU A 42 -6.28 4.57 -11.39
N ALA A 43 -7.38 4.51 -10.65
CA ALA A 43 -7.57 5.27 -9.41
C ALA A 43 -6.57 4.86 -8.32
N ALA A 44 -6.25 3.57 -8.20
CA ALA A 44 -5.24 3.08 -7.26
C ALA A 44 -3.81 3.54 -7.65
N ILE A 45 -3.46 3.47 -8.93
CA ILE A 45 -2.15 3.90 -9.45
C ILE A 45 -1.99 5.42 -9.31
N THR A 46 -2.98 6.19 -9.76
CA THR A 46 -2.95 7.67 -9.71
C THR A 46 -3.10 8.22 -8.29
N GLY A 47 -3.82 7.52 -7.41
CA GLY A 47 -3.91 7.83 -5.99
C GLY A 47 -2.57 7.68 -5.25
N HIS A 48 -1.72 6.77 -5.71
CA HIS A 48 -0.38 6.56 -5.13
C HIS A 48 0.59 7.72 -5.43
N GLU A 49 0.51 8.30 -6.64
CA GLU A 49 1.39 9.38 -7.13
C GLU A 49 1.17 10.74 -6.44
N ARG A 50 0.09 10.91 -5.66
CA ARG A 50 -0.20 12.18 -4.96
C ARG A 50 0.39 12.31 -3.56
N ARG A 51 1.36 11.49 -3.18
CA ARG A 51 2.23 11.84 -2.04
C ARG A 51 3.21 12.92 -2.49
N ARG A 52 2.70 14.16 -2.67
CA ARG A 52 3.57 15.34 -2.69
C ARG A 52 4.48 15.21 -1.48
N ARG A 53 5.79 15.30 -1.73
CA ARG A 53 6.80 15.30 -0.66
C ARG A 53 6.37 16.35 0.35
N ASP A 54 6.36 15.98 1.63
CA ASP A 54 5.97 16.87 2.71
C ASP A 54 6.73 18.21 2.56
N PRO A 55 6.05 19.36 2.50
CA PRO A 55 6.74 20.64 2.40
C PRO A 55 7.67 20.90 3.60
N MET A 56 7.34 20.36 4.77
CA MET A 56 8.16 20.48 5.96
C MET A 56 9.12 19.31 6.07
N ARG A 57 10.42 19.59 6.03
CA ARG A 57 11.46 18.59 6.27
C ARG A 57 11.84 18.49 7.74
N PHE A 58 11.81 19.59 8.48
CA PHE A 58 12.37 19.64 9.83
C PHE A 58 11.27 19.59 10.87
N TYR A 59 11.46 18.75 11.89
CA TYR A 59 10.65 18.78 13.08
C TYR A 59 10.80 20.13 13.79
N SER A 60 9.67 20.69 14.22
CA SER A 60 9.60 21.83 15.12
C SER A 60 10.24 21.51 16.48
N TRP A 61 10.50 22.53 17.29
CA TRP A 61 11.09 22.32 18.61
C TRP A 61 10.19 21.47 19.55
N PRO A 62 8.86 21.70 19.64
CA PRO A 62 7.97 20.83 20.41
C PRO A 62 7.99 19.37 19.94
N GLU A 63 7.98 19.12 18.63
CA GLU A 63 8.05 17.76 18.08
C GLU A 63 9.38 17.08 18.42
N LYS A 64 10.50 17.81 18.37
CA LYS A 64 11.80 17.30 18.81
C LYS A 64 11.76 16.89 20.29
N GLN A 65 11.12 17.68 21.15
CA GLN A 65 10.95 17.32 22.56
C GLN A 65 10.13 16.04 22.74
N LEU A 66 9.05 15.88 21.97
CA LEU A 66 8.25 14.65 21.98
C LEU A 66 9.07 13.44 21.52
N LEU A 67 9.88 13.58 20.47
CA LEU A 67 10.77 12.52 20.00
C LEU A 67 11.87 12.18 21.01
N ILE A 68 12.40 13.17 21.72
CA ILE A 68 13.37 12.97 22.81
C ILE A 68 12.75 12.17 23.95
N ARG A 69 11.56 12.57 24.42
CA ARG A 69 10.81 11.89 25.48
C ARG A 69 10.45 10.46 25.07
N GLN A 70 9.86 10.28 23.89
CA GLN A 70 9.54 8.96 23.34
C GLN A 70 10.77 8.04 23.26
N ALA A 71 11.95 8.58 23.00
CA ALA A 71 13.18 7.81 22.94
C ALA A 71 13.88 7.65 24.31
N ASN A 72 13.34 8.19 25.40
CA ASN A 72 14.03 8.28 26.69
C ASN A 72 15.45 8.89 26.54
N GLY A 73 15.57 9.93 25.71
CA GLY A 73 16.83 10.63 25.41
C GLY A 73 17.90 9.80 24.69
N ARG A 74 17.65 8.53 24.37
CA ARG A 74 18.66 7.59 23.88
C ARG A 74 18.53 7.35 22.37
N CYS A 75 19.62 7.02 21.69
CA CYS A 75 19.59 6.68 20.27
C CYS A 75 18.74 5.41 20.02
N GLU A 76 17.78 5.49 19.10
CA GLU A 76 16.85 4.39 18.74
C GLU A 76 17.43 3.40 17.71
N HIS A 77 18.65 3.63 17.24
CA HIS A 77 19.34 2.70 16.37
C HIS A 77 19.59 1.36 17.07
N LYS A 78 19.38 0.28 16.33
CA LYS A 78 19.56 -1.11 16.76
C LYS A 78 20.01 -1.96 15.57
N PRO A 79 21.19 -2.58 15.61
CA PRO A 79 21.58 -3.56 14.60
C PRO A 79 20.67 -4.78 14.67
N PRO A 80 20.52 -5.58 13.59
CA PRO A 80 19.57 -6.69 13.51
C PRO A 80 19.62 -7.66 14.69
N PHE A 81 20.83 -8.02 15.15
CA PHE A 81 21.05 -9.01 16.20
C PHE A 81 21.58 -8.44 17.52
N TRP A 82 21.72 -7.11 17.61
CA TRP A 82 22.31 -6.46 18.78
C TRP A 82 21.32 -5.57 19.52
N ARG A 83 21.74 -5.16 20.72
CA ARG A 83 20.99 -4.24 21.57
C ARG A 83 20.97 -2.83 20.98
N ARG A 84 20.04 -2.03 21.50
CA ARG A 84 19.91 -0.60 21.18
C ARG A 84 21.20 0.14 21.51
N CYS A 85 21.60 1.06 20.64
CA CYS A 85 22.76 1.92 20.86
C CYS A 85 22.69 2.60 22.25
N PRO A 86 23.77 2.59 23.07
CA PRO A 86 23.78 3.19 24.40
C PRO A 86 23.89 4.72 24.39
N ALA A 87 24.37 5.31 23.30
CA ALA A 87 24.60 6.74 23.22
C ALA A 87 23.30 7.57 23.32
N GLN A 88 23.43 8.79 23.83
CA GLN A 88 22.38 9.80 23.77
C GLN A 88 21.97 10.06 22.31
N GLY A 89 20.68 10.23 22.09
CA GLY A 89 20.17 10.67 20.81
C GLY A 89 20.22 12.19 20.73
N THR A 90 20.81 12.72 19.66
CA THR A 90 21.08 14.15 19.48
C THR A 90 20.37 14.74 18.28
N GLN A 91 19.81 13.90 17.41
CA GLN A 91 19.22 14.31 16.14
C GLN A 91 17.87 13.62 15.94
N ALA A 92 16.84 14.41 15.67
CA ALA A 92 15.56 13.91 15.19
C ALA A 92 15.66 13.64 13.69
N ASP A 93 15.37 12.41 13.27
CA ASP A 93 15.47 11.94 11.90
C ASP A 93 14.25 11.10 11.55
N HIS A 94 13.90 11.01 10.26
CA HIS A 94 12.77 10.22 9.82
C HIS A 94 13.15 8.74 9.72
N VAL A 95 12.26 7.82 10.09
CA VAL A 95 12.38 6.38 9.87
C VAL A 95 12.33 6.11 8.37
N VAL A 96 11.30 6.59 7.69
CA VAL A 96 11.26 6.71 6.23
C VAL A 96 11.80 8.09 5.87
N PRO A 97 12.99 8.21 5.23
CA PRO A 97 13.60 9.50 4.91
C PRO A 97 12.65 10.42 4.13
N TRP A 98 12.65 11.71 4.47
CA TRP A 98 11.90 12.74 3.74
C TRP A 98 12.17 12.74 2.24
N SER A 99 13.43 12.53 1.82
CA SER A 99 13.81 12.43 0.40
C SER A 99 13.20 11.23 -0.34
N ARG A 100 12.64 10.26 0.40
CA ARG A 100 11.90 9.09 -0.10
C ARG A 100 10.39 9.22 0.10
N GLY A 101 9.89 10.43 0.40
CA GLY A 101 8.46 10.70 0.60
C GLY A 101 7.94 10.37 2.00
N GLY A 102 8.82 10.19 2.99
CA GLY A 102 8.38 10.05 4.38
C GLY A 102 7.86 11.37 4.96
N PRO A 103 6.69 11.40 5.62
CA PRO A 103 6.12 12.62 6.19
C PRO A 103 6.82 13.02 7.50
N THR A 104 6.81 14.31 7.82
CA THR A 104 7.28 14.86 9.09
C THR A 104 6.18 14.75 10.12
N GLU A 105 5.91 13.50 10.51
CA GLU A 105 4.97 13.15 11.57
C GLU A 105 5.71 12.42 12.70
N LEU A 106 5.19 12.51 13.93
CA LEU A 106 5.84 11.93 15.11
C LEU A 106 6.05 10.41 15.00
N TRP A 107 5.12 9.68 14.38
CA TRP A 107 5.27 8.23 14.16
C TRP A 107 6.43 7.91 13.23
N ASN A 108 6.72 8.79 12.27
CA ASN A 108 7.84 8.65 11.35
C ASN A 108 9.14 9.23 11.95
N GLY A 109 9.09 9.99 13.04
CA GLY A 109 10.29 10.49 13.70
C GLY A 109 10.97 9.43 14.55
N GLN A 110 12.31 9.46 14.61
CA GLN A 110 13.14 8.70 15.54
C GLN A 110 14.33 9.56 16.03
N LEU A 111 14.80 9.27 17.23
CA LEU A 111 15.96 9.94 17.80
C LEU A 111 17.25 9.14 17.55
N LEU A 112 18.23 9.75 16.89
CA LEU A 112 19.52 9.13 16.55
C LEU A 112 20.69 9.92 17.13
N CYS A 113 21.78 9.22 17.48
CA CYS A 113 23.07 9.88 17.71
C CYS A 113 23.71 10.28 16.38
N HIS A 114 24.62 11.25 16.41
CA HIS A 114 25.31 11.77 15.21
C HIS A 114 25.84 10.65 14.29
N ARG A 115 26.56 9.68 14.85
CA ARG A 115 27.14 8.55 14.12
C ARG A 115 26.08 7.71 13.38
N HIS A 116 24.96 7.40 14.03
CA HIS A 116 23.92 6.56 13.43
C HIS A 116 23.04 7.34 12.44
N ASN A 117 22.79 8.62 12.70
CA ASN A 117 22.10 9.50 11.75
C ASN A 117 22.91 9.61 10.43
N LYS A 118 24.21 9.92 10.53
CA LYS A 118 25.12 9.97 9.38
C LYS A 118 25.15 8.65 8.62
N ARG A 119 25.23 7.52 9.33
CA ARG A 119 25.22 6.18 8.69
C ARG A 119 23.88 5.85 8.05
N LYS A 120 22.76 6.25 8.63
CA LYS A 120 21.44 6.00 8.05
C LYS A 120 21.30 6.76 6.74
N SER A 121 21.64 8.05 6.71
CA SER A 121 21.47 8.90 5.52
C SER A 121 20.03 8.77 4.97
N ASN A 122 19.89 8.63 3.65
CA ASN A 122 18.62 8.43 2.96
C ASN A 122 18.19 6.95 2.86
N ARG A 123 18.77 6.04 3.65
CA ARG A 123 18.41 4.62 3.61
C ARG A 123 17.11 4.39 4.36
N VAL A 124 16.23 3.64 3.71
CA VAL A 124 14.97 3.17 4.27
C VAL A 124 15.24 1.90 5.08
N PRO A 125 15.02 1.89 6.41
CA PRO A 125 15.19 0.68 7.20
C PRO A 125 14.20 -0.41 6.79
N GLY A 126 14.67 -1.66 6.77
CA GLY A 126 13.86 -2.82 6.43
C GLY A 126 12.77 -3.13 7.46
N PRO A 127 11.82 -4.04 7.13
CA PRO A 127 10.65 -4.33 7.96
C PRO A 127 10.99 -4.75 9.40
N LEU A 128 11.99 -5.63 9.56
CA LEU A 128 12.42 -6.10 10.88
C LEU A 128 12.88 -4.94 11.79
N TYR A 129 13.59 -3.94 11.25
CA TYR A 129 14.01 -2.77 12.04
C TYR A 129 12.81 -1.97 12.54
N ARG A 130 11.79 -1.77 11.69
CA ARG A 130 10.58 -1.01 12.01
C ARG A 130 9.72 -1.74 13.03
N TRP A 131 9.50 -3.03 12.86
CA TRP A 131 8.79 -3.87 13.83
C TRP A 131 9.48 -3.85 15.20
N ARG A 132 10.83 -3.99 15.24
CA ARG A 132 11.60 -3.89 16.50
C ARG A 132 11.56 -2.50 17.11
N LEU A 133 11.37 -1.44 16.31
CA LEU A 133 11.21 -0.07 16.80
C LEU A 133 9.85 0.09 17.48
N GLN A 134 8.78 -0.28 16.78
CA GLN A 134 7.41 -0.20 17.27
C GLN A 134 7.23 -1.00 18.56
N ARG A 135 7.67 -2.28 18.59
CA ARG A 135 7.59 -3.11 19.81
C ARG A 135 8.37 -2.55 20.98
N ARG A 136 9.42 -1.77 20.73
CA ARG A 136 10.18 -1.13 21.80
C ARG A 136 9.45 0.11 22.31
N ARG A 137 8.91 0.94 21.43
CA ARG A 137 8.12 2.12 21.81
C ARG A 137 6.88 1.75 22.61
N ALA A 138 6.26 0.61 22.31
CA ALA A 138 5.13 0.09 23.07
C ALA A 138 5.48 -0.41 24.49
N LYS A 139 6.76 -0.49 24.85
CA LYS A 139 7.22 -0.90 26.19
C LYS A 139 7.73 0.27 27.04
N TYR A 140 7.81 1.45 26.47
CA TYR A 140 8.26 2.64 27.19
C TYR A 140 7.16 3.17 28.10
#